data_AF-A0A1G0QNF9-F1
#
_entry.id   AF-A0A1G0QNF9-F1
#
_cell.length_a   1.000
_cell.length_b   1.000
_cell.length_c   1.000
_cell.angle_alpha   90.00
_cell.angle_beta   90.00
_cell.angle_gamma   90.00
#
_symmetry.space_group_name_H-M   'P 1'
#
loop_
_entity.id
_entity.type
_entity.pdbx_description
1 polymer ?
#
loop_
_entity_poly.entity_id
_entity_poly.type
_entity_poly.pdbx_seq_one_letter_code
_entity_poly.pdbx_strand_id
1 'polypeptide(L)'
;MKTCPNHPDKKAEYVCYGCGKYYCKLCLTEEGDYYYCNEPACRELLYAAKHKQLLLPSEVICPNCQSNLKLEDDERESGKIHCPECESFIDFTVVPPVVKNRKEYTQLFSSLNQGDIGIVRSILDDGEIDYYVFGENFLSVDPLIQPAKFFILNEQIDEVKGLLKDFDFKIFGASARRDETD
;
A
#
# COMPACT_ATOMS: atom_id res chain seq x y z
N MET A 1 -21.28 -34.90 -19.25
CA MET A 1 -21.48 -34.38 -17.88
C MET A 1 -20.17 -34.54 -17.12
N LYS A 2 -19.63 -33.49 -16.52
CA LYS A 2 -18.41 -33.61 -15.71
C LYS A 2 -18.78 -34.16 -14.33
N THR A 3 -18.16 -35.26 -13.94
CA THR A 3 -18.29 -35.86 -12.61
C THR A 3 -17.19 -35.34 -11.70
N CYS A 4 -17.46 -35.25 -10.39
CA CYS A 4 -16.46 -34.78 -9.46
C CYS A 4 -15.31 -35.81 -9.37
N PRO A 5 -14.04 -35.39 -9.45
CA PRO A 5 -12.89 -36.30 -9.33
C PRO A 5 -12.88 -37.11 -8.02
N ASN A 6 -13.40 -36.52 -6.94
CA ASN A 6 -13.45 -37.14 -5.61
C ASN A 6 -14.78 -37.87 -5.33
N HIS A 7 -15.84 -37.55 -6.07
CA HIS A 7 -17.18 -38.12 -5.90
C HIS A 7 -17.78 -38.43 -7.29
N PRO A 8 -17.50 -39.62 -7.84
CA PRO A 8 -17.97 -40.00 -9.18
C PRO A 8 -19.50 -40.00 -9.32
N ASP A 9 -20.21 -40.15 -8.21
CA ASP A 9 -21.67 -40.12 -8.06
C ASP A 9 -22.27 -38.70 -8.08
N LYS A 10 -21.43 -37.65 -8.00
CA LYS A 10 -21.88 -36.25 -7.94
C LYS A 10 -21.45 -35.45 -9.16
N LYS A 11 -22.31 -34.51 -9.55
CA LYS A 11 -22.03 -33.57 -10.64
C LYS A 11 -20.97 -32.55 -10.20
N ALA A 12 -20.04 -32.25 -11.10
CA ALA A 12 -19.03 -31.22 -10.90
C ALA A 12 -19.51 -29.89 -11.49
N GLU A 13 -20.11 -29.05 -10.65
CA GLU A 13 -20.79 -27.82 -11.05
C GLU A 13 -19.93 -26.56 -10.89
N TYR A 14 -18.88 -26.63 -10.07
CA TYR A 14 -18.08 -25.47 -9.68
C TYR A 14 -16.60 -25.68 -10.04
N VAL A 15 -15.93 -24.60 -10.42
CA VAL A 15 -14.52 -24.61 -10.80
C VAL A 15 -13.66 -24.12 -9.64
N CYS A 16 -12.56 -24.83 -9.35
CA CYS A 16 -11.55 -24.38 -8.42
C CYS A 16 -10.74 -23.23 -9.05
N TYR A 17 -10.64 -22.09 -8.37
CA TYR A 17 -9.84 -20.94 -8.82
C TYR A 17 -8.35 -21.29 -8.93
N GLY A 18 -7.82 -22.07 -7.99
CA GLY A 18 -6.38 -22.41 -7.97
C GLY A 18 -5.93 -23.37 -9.07
N CYS A 19 -6.70 -24.40 -9.39
CA CYS A 19 -6.29 -25.44 -10.36
C CYS A 19 -7.18 -25.58 -11.60
N GLY A 20 -8.27 -24.82 -11.71
CA GLY A 20 -9.17 -24.82 -12.87
C GLY A 20 -9.98 -26.11 -13.07
N LYS A 21 -9.86 -27.10 -12.17
CA LYS A 21 -10.61 -28.35 -12.22
C LYS A 21 -12.02 -28.16 -11.66
N TYR A 22 -12.95 -28.98 -12.14
CA TYR A 22 -14.35 -28.95 -11.73
C TYR A 22 -14.58 -29.92 -10.57
N TYR A 23 -15.32 -29.48 -9.55
CA TYR A 23 -15.64 -30.26 -8.36
C TYR A 23 -17.12 -30.10 -7.97
N CYS A 24 -17.61 -31.01 -7.13
CA CYS A 24 -18.89 -30.82 -6.44
C CYS A 24 -18.73 -29.82 -5.27
N LYS A 25 -19.82 -29.19 -4.83
CA LYS A 25 -19.83 -28.21 -3.73
C LYS A 25 -19.15 -28.71 -2.44
N LEU A 26 -19.22 -30.00 -2.13
CA LEU A 26 -18.61 -30.59 -0.92
C LEU A 26 -17.09 -30.67 -0.95
N CYS A 27 -16.47 -30.56 -2.12
CA CYS A 27 -15.01 -30.65 -2.27
C CYS A 27 -14.34 -29.28 -2.37
N LEU A 28 -15.13 -28.21 -2.20
CA LEU A 28 -14.70 -26.84 -2.36
C LEU A 28 -14.92 -26.07 -1.06
N THR A 29 -14.01 -25.14 -0.79
CA THR A 29 -14.13 -24.10 0.22
C THR A 29 -14.38 -22.78 -0.48
N GLU A 30 -15.38 -22.04 -0.01
CA GLU A 30 -15.80 -20.74 -0.57
C GLU A 30 -15.15 -19.61 0.24
N GLU A 31 -14.47 -18.68 -0.44
CA GLU A 31 -13.95 -17.45 0.17
C GLU A 31 -14.15 -16.29 -0.79
N GLY A 32 -14.99 -15.33 -0.38
CA GLY A 32 -15.50 -14.29 -1.28
C GLY A 32 -16.24 -14.90 -2.47
N ASP A 33 -15.91 -14.46 -3.68
CA ASP A 33 -16.52 -14.95 -4.92
C ASP A 33 -15.83 -16.18 -5.53
N TYR A 34 -14.85 -16.77 -4.83
CA TYR A 34 -14.01 -17.84 -5.36
C TYR A 34 -14.15 -19.15 -4.59
N TYR A 35 -13.99 -20.27 -5.31
CA TYR A 35 -13.98 -21.62 -4.76
C TYR A 35 -12.59 -22.26 -4.85
N TYR A 36 -12.15 -22.92 -3.79
CA TYR A 36 -10.84 -23.57 -3.71
C TYR A 36 -10.98 -25.04 -3.35
N CYS A 37 -10.26 -25.93 -4.04
CA CYS A 37 -10.26 -27.36 -3.73
C CYS A 37 -9.26 -27.70 -2.60
N ASN A 38 -9.33 -28.93 -2.11
CA ASN A 38 -8.48 -29.40 -1.01
C ASN A 38 -7.04 -29.81 -1.41
N GLU A 39 -6.63 -29.61 -2.68
CA GLU A 39 -5.24 -29.86 -3.08
C GLU A 39 -4.30 -28.90 -2.32
N PRO A 40 -3.11 -29.34 -1.84
CA PRO A 40 -2.21 -28.51 -1.04
C PRO A 40 -1.88 -27.15 -1.65
N ALA A 41 -1.56 -27.11 -2.95
CA ALA A 41 -1.29 -25.86 -3.67
C ALA A 41 -2.50 -24.90 -3.70
N CYS A 42 -3.72 -25.43 -3.83
CA CYS A 42 -4.94 -24.62 -3.80
C CYS A 42 -5.29 -24.17 -2.37
N ARG A 43 -4.93 -24.97 -1.36
CA ARG A 43 -5.04 -24.57 0.04
C ARG A 43 -4.07 -23.44 0.38
N GLU A 44 -2.83 -23.46 -0.12
CA GLU A 44 -1.90 -22.33 0.05
C GLU A 44 -2.44 -21.04 -0.57
N LEU A 45 -3.02 -21.11 -1.77
CA LEU A 45 -3.71 -19.97 -2.39
C LEU A 45 -4.91 -19.50 -1.57
N LEU A 46 -5.70 -20.43 -1.03
CA LEU A 46 -6.80 -20.13 -0.11
C LEU A 46 -6.29 -19.46 1.17
N TYR A 47 -5.21 -19.95 1.77
CA TYR A 47 -4.57 -19.34 2.93
C TYR A 47 -4.08 -17.94 2.56
N ALA A 48 -3.38 -17.74 1.45
CA ALA A 48 -2.96 -16.42 0.99
C ALA A 48 -4.15 -15.48 0.74
N ALA A 49 -5.26 -15.98 0.18
CA ALA A 49 -6.48 -15.21 -0.03
C ALA A 49 -7.18 -14.84 1.28
N LYS A 50 -7.17 -15.73 2.29
CA LYS A 50 -7.64 -15.43 3.67
C LYS A 50 -6.74 -14.45 4.40
N HIS A 51 -5.44 -14.61 4.20
CA HIS A 51 -4.39 -13.83 4.82
C HIS A 51 -3.97 -12.64 3.94
N LYS A 52 -4.92 -12.06 3.21
CA LYS A 52 -4.78 -10.78 2.49
C LYS A 52 -4.57 -9.57 3.42
N GLN A 53 -4.37 -9.82 4.72
CA GLN A 53 -3.68 -8.99 5.69
C GLN A 53 -2.32 -9.62 5.99
N LEU A 54 -1.40 -9.62 5.02
CA LEU A 54 -0.03 -9.96 5.35
C LEU A 54 0.57 -8.70 5.95
N LEU A 55 0.54 -8.60 7.29
CA LEU A 55 1.44 -7.71 8.00
C LEU A 55 2.83 -7.94 7.40
N LEU A 56 3.43 -6.93 6.78
CA LEU A 56 4.82 -7.05 6.34
C LEU A 56 5.65 -7.57 7.53
N PRO A 57 6.68 -8.39 7.29
CA PRO A 57 7.59 -8.76 8.36
C PRO A 57 8.18 -7.48 8.97
N SER A 58 8.47 -7.53 10.28
CA SER A 58 9.00 -6.37 11.02
C SER A 58 10.35 -5.86 10.49
N GLU A 59 11.03 -6.66 9.67
CA GLU A 59 12.24 -6.28 8.96
C GLU A 59 12.12 -6.67 7.48
N VAL A 60 12.30 -5.71 6.56
CA VAL A 60 12.32 -5.92 5.11
C VAL A 60 13.59 -5.35 4.50
N ILE A 61 14.01 -5.87 3.36
CA ILE A 61 15.13 -5.30 2.60
C ILE A 61 14.56 -4.37 1.54
N CYS A 62 15.06 -3.13 1.50
CA CYS A 62 14.72 -2.18 0.47
C CYS A 62 15.14 -2.73 -0.92
N PRO A 63 14.23 -2.94 -1.88
CA PRO A 63 14.60 -3.40 -3.22
C PRO A 63 15.41 -2.36 -4.02
N ASN A 64 15.39 -1.08 -3.62
CA ASN A 64 16.13 -0.02 -4.29
C ASN A 64 17.59 0.08 -3.82
N CYS A 65 17.81 0.24 -2.51
CA CYS A 65 19.14 0.50 -1.95
C CYS A 65 19.70 -0.66 -1.10
N GLN A 66 18.96 -1.76 -0.98
CA GLN A 66 19.34 -2.96 -0.22
C GLN A 66 19.54 -2.75 1.29
N SER A 67 19.14 -1.59 1.83
CA SER A 67 19.15 -1.34 3.27
C SER A 67 18.09 -2.18 4.00
N ASN A 68 18.42 -2.63 5.21
CA ASN A 68 17.47 -3.30 6.10
C ASN A 68 16.58 -2.25 6.78
N LEU A 69 15.26 -2.40 6.60
CA LEU A 69 14.23 -1.50 7.07
C LEU A 69 13.44 -2.18 8.19
N LYS A 70 13.40 -1.55 9.35
CA LYS A 70 12.52 -1.94 10.46
C LYS A 70 11.19 -1.23 10.27
N LEU A 71 10.12 -2.00 10.16
CA LEU A 71 8.77 -1.49 9.93
C LEU A 71 7.98 -1.47 11.22
N GLU A 72 7.33 -0.35 11.50
CA GLU A 72 6.34 -0.22 12.57
C GLU A 72 5.01 -0.89 12.20
N ASP A 73 4.16 -1.17 13.17
CA ASP A 73 2.90 -1.92 12.95
C ASP A 73 2.01 -1.27 11.86
N ASP A 74 1.91 0.07 11.83
CA ASP A 74 1.13 0.80 10.82
C ASP A 74 1.72 0.64 9.39
N GLU A 75 3.05 0.65 9.26
CA GLU A 75 3.75 0.43 7.97
C GLU A 75 3.60 -1.01 7.50
N ARG A 76 3.56 -1.94 8.46
CA ARG A 76 3.34 -3.36 8.20
C ARG A 76 1.94 -3.64 7.72
N GLU A 77 0.95 -2.95 8.27
CA GLU A 77 -0.46 -3.06 7.89
C GLU A 77 -0.74 -2.43 6.52
N SER A 78 -0.17 -1.26 6.25
CA SER A 78 -0.40 -0.54 4.99
C SER A 78 0.25 -1.21 3.78
N GLY A 79 1.37 -1.93 3.97
CA GLY A 79 2.10 -2.56 2.87
C GLY A 79 2.89 -1.58 1.99
N LYS A 80 2.78 -0.29 2.28
CA LYS A 80 3.37 0.82 1.54
C LYS A 80 4.37 1.53 2.44
N ILE A 81 5.64 1.54 2.05
CA ILE A 81 6.70 2.05 2.92
C ILE A 81 7.58 3.05 2.20
N HIS A 82 8.15 3.98 2.97
CA HIS A 82 9.24 4.83 2.48
C HIS A 82 10.56 4.37 3.07
N CYS A 83 11.55 4.17 2.20
CA CYS A 83 12.88 3.82 2.65
C CYS A 83 13.53 5.05 3.33
N PRO A 84 13.92 5.01 4.61
CA PRO A 84 14.63 6.12 5.28
C PRO A 84 16.01 6.40 4.67
N GLU A 85 16.62 5.41 4.00
CA GLU A 85 17.98 5.51 3.47
C GLU A 85 18.02 6.11 2.06
N CYS A 86 17.12 5.69 1.17
CA CYS A 86 17.08 6.15 -0.22
C CYS A 86 15.83 6.94 -0.60
N GLU A 87 14.95 7.20 0.38
CA GLU A 87 13.72 7.99 0.25
C GLU A 87 12.76 7.48 -0.84
N SER A 88 12.91 6.22 -1.27
CA SER A 88 12.07 5.61 -2.31
C SER A 88 10.81 5.03 -1.70
N PHE A 89 9.69 5.24 -2.37
CA PHE A 89 8.44 4.58 -2.06
C PHE A 89 8.49 3.15 -2.55
N ILE A 90 8.03 2.22 -1.71
CA ILE A 90 7.98 0.81 -2.02
C ILE A 90 6.59 0.30 -1.67
N ASP A 91 5.88 -0.17 -2.68
CA ASP A 91 4.59 -0.83 -2.53
C ASP A 91 4.81 -2.35 -2.55
N PHE A 92 4.67 -2.99 -1.40
CA PHE A 92 4.72 -4.44 -1.23
C PHE A 92 3.34 -5.11 -1.35
N THR A 93 2.28 -4.34 -1.57
CA THR A 93 0.93 -4.92 -1.80
C THR A 93 0.84 -5.64 -3.15
N VAL A 94 1.78 -5.36 -4.06
CA VAL A 94 1.90 -5.94 -5.38
C VAL A 94 3.18 -6.78 -5.51
N VAL A 95 3.11 -7.89 -6.24
CA VAL A 95 4.25 -8.78 -6.51
C VAL A 95 4.51 -8.80 -8.02
N PRO A 96 5.69 -8.37 -8.51
CA PRO A 96 6.84 -7.84 -7.76
C PRO A 96 6.57 -6.45 -7.15
N PRO A 97 7.26 -6.08 -6.05
CA PRO A 97 7.04 -4.80 -5.36
C PRO A 97 7.37 -3.63 -6.27
N VAL A 98 6.48 -2.62 -6.29
CA VAL A 98 6.67 -1.42 -7.10
C VAL A 98 7.54 -0.44 -6.33
N VAL A 99 8.60 0.03 -6.97
CA VAL A 99 9.52 1.02 -6.41
C VAL A 99 9.38 2.32 -7.18
N LYS A 100 8.97 3.40 -6.49
CA LYS A 100 8.93 4.75 -7.07
C LYS A 100 10.03 5.59 -6.43
N ASN A 101 10.80 6.27 -7.28
CA ASN A 101 11.95 7.04 -6.82
C ASN A 101 11.50 8.41 -6.33
N ARG A 102 12.22 8.98 -5.36
CA ARG A 102 11.95 10.33 -4.81
C ARG A 102 11.74 11.43 -5.87
N LYS A 103 12.41 11.34 -7.03
CA LYS A 103 12.26 12.32 -8.13
C LYS A 103 10.84 12.41 -8.67
N GLU A 104 10.03 11.38 -8.45
CA GLU A 104 8.64 11.29 -8.87
C GLU A 104 7.69 11.91 -7.85
N TYR A 105 8.19 12.40 -6.71
CA TYR A 105 7.40 13.02 -5.66
C TYR A 105 7.72 14.51 -5.52
N THR A 106 6.69 15.33 -5.47
CA THR A 106 6.80 16.76 -5.20
C THR A 106 6.25 17.07 -3.82
N GLN A 107 6.98 17.86 -3.05
CA GLN A 107 6.46 18.40 -1.80
C GLN A 107 5.33 19.37 -2.12
N LEU A 108 4.10 19.07 -1.71
CA LEU A 108 2.95 19.93 -1.98
C LEU A 108 2.70 20.94 -0.85
N PHE A 109 2.80 20.50 0.41
CA PHE A 109 2.56 21.37 1.56
C PHE A 109 3.32 20.93 2.82
N SER A 110 3.33 21.79 3.83
CA SER A 110 3.86 21.47 5.15
C SER A 110 3.04 22.10 6.27
N SER A 111 2.94 21.43 7.41
CA SER A 111 2.18 21.90 8.58
C SER A 111 2.82 21.48 9.91
N LEU A 112 2.65 22.34 10.92
CA LEU A 112 2.97 22.03 12.33
C LEU A 112 1.72 21.68 13.15
N ASN A 113 0.53 21.93 12.59
CA ASN A 113 -0.73 21.73 13.27
C ASN A 113 -1.17 20.27 13.10
N GLN A 114 -1.19 19.54 14.22
CA GLN A 114 -1.60 18.13 14.27
C GLN A 114 -3.03 17.90 13.74
N GLY A 115 -3.93 18.87 13.92
CA GLY A 115 -5.28 18.82 13.34
C GLY A 115 -5.25 18.87 11.82
N ASP A 116 -4.50 19.81 11.25
CA ASP A 116 -4.37 19.95 9.79
C ASP A 116 -3.73 18.70 9.18
N ILE A 117 -2.68 18.17 9.84
CA ILE A 117 -2.01 16.92 9.43
C ILE A 117 -3.01 15.76 9.38
N GLY A 118 -3.80 15.57 10.44
CA GLY A 118 -4.78 14.48 10.52
C GLY A 118 -5.88 14.59 9.47
N ILE A 119 -6.40 15.80 9.24
CA ILE A 119 -7.42 16.04 8.21
C ILE A 119 -6.84 15.73 6.82
N VAL A 120 -5.65 16.21 6.51
CA VAL A 120 -5.08 15.98 5.18
C VAL A 120 -4.77 14.50 4.96
N ARG A 121 -4.19 13.79 5.93
CA ARG A 121 -4.00 12.33 5.82
C ARG A 121 -5.32 11.63 5.49
N SER A 122 -6.38 11.94 6.23
CA SER A 122 -7.71 11.36 5.97
C SER A 122 -8.22 11.64 4.56
N ILE A 123 -7.99 12.84 4.01
CA ILE A 123 -8.41 13.19 2.64
C ILE A 123 -7.58 12.42 1.61
N LEU A 124 -6.27 12.33 1.81
CA LEU A 124 -5.37 11.65 0.88
C LEU A 124 -5.60 10.13 0.91
N ASP A 125 -5.87 9.57 2.08
CA ASP A 125 -6.20 8.15 2.25
C ASP A 125 -7.53 7.81 1.57
N ASP A 126 -8.57 8.64 1.75
CA ASP A 126 -9.89 8.47 1.10
C ASP A 126 -9.81 8.67 -0.42
N GLY A 127 -8.96 9.58 -0.87
CA GLY A 127 -8.68 9.83 -2.29
C GLY A 127 -7.75 8.82 -2.96
N GLU A 128 -7.33 7.75 -2.26
CA GLU A 128 -6.36 6.76 -2.73
C GLU A 128 -5.06 7.39 -3.29
N ILE A 129 -4.64 8.52 -2.70
CA ILE A 129 -3.46 9.26 -3.14
C ILE A 129 -2.19 8.58 -2.64
N ASP A 130 -1.18 8.50 -3.49
CA ASP A 130 0.16 8.04 -3.14
C ASP A 130 0.97 9.22 -2.55
N TYR A 131 1.12 9.23 -1.23
CA TYR A 131 1.83 10.28 -0.50
C TYR A 131 2.68 9.75 0.65
N TYR A 132 3.61 10.59 1.11
CA TYR A 132 4.29 10.38 2.38
C TYR A 132 4.52 11.67 3.14
N VAL A 133 4.77 11.50 4.43
CA VAL A 133 5.00 12.61 5.34
C VAL A 133 6.38 12.48 5.98
N PHE A 134 7.13 13.58 5.94
CA PHE A 134 8.45 13.67 6.53
C PHE A 134 8.46 14.73 7.64
N GLY A 135 9.14 14.45 8.76
CA GLY A 135 9.35 15.42 9.84
C GLY A 135 8.33 15.37 10.99
N GLU A 136 7.51 14.31 11.09
CA GLU A 136 6.55 14.13 12.20
C GLU A 136 7.17 13.48 13.45
N ASN A 137 8.40 13.00 13.38
CA ASN A 137 9.06 12.33 14.50
C ASN A 137 9.65 13.34 15.49
N PHE A 138 8.83 13.79 16.44
CA PHE A 138 9.21 14.71 17.52
C PHE A 138 10.20 14.12 18.55
N LEU A 139 10.38 12.79 18.59
CA LEU A 139 11.10 12.10 19.66
C LEU A 139 12.54 11.70 19.31
N SER A 140 13.03 12.01 18.11
CA SER A 140 14.31 11.52 17.61
C SER A 140 15.33 12.66 17.46
N VAL A 141 16.11 12.89 18.52
CA VAL A 141 17.46 13.52 18.56
C VAL A 141 17.65 14.94 17.98
N ASP A 142 16.70 15.52 17.24
CA ASP A 142 16.80 16.87 16.64
C ASP A 142 16.04 17.90 17.52
N PRO A 143 16.74 18.90 18.11
CA PRO A 143 16.14 19.87 19.03
C PRO A 143 15.18 20.88 18.36
N LEU A 144 15.08 20.90 17.03
CA LEU A 144 14.22 21.83 16.29
C LEU A 144 12.95 21.13 15.81
N ILE A 145 11.80 21.60 16.31
CA ILE A 145 10.49 21.19 15.80
C ILE A 145 10.42 21.48 14.29
N GLN A 146 10.38 20.43 13.47
CA GLN A 146 10.21 20.55 12.02
C GLN A 146 8.73 20.38 11.65
N PRO A 147 8.23 21.14 10.66
CA PRO A 147 6.89 20.90 10.12
C PRO A 147 6.86 19.55 9.41
N ALA A 148 5.72 18.86 9.55
CA ALA A 148 5.38 17.71 8.72
C ALA A 148 5.29 18.17 7.26
N LYS A 149 6.06 17.56 6.37
CA LYS A 149 6.12 17.88 4.94
C LYS A 149 5.49 16.74 4.17
N PHE A 150 4.49 17.05 3.37
CA PHE A 150 3.78 16.08 2.55
C PHE A 150 4.32 16.08 1.13
N PHE A 151 4.68 14.90 0.67
CA PHE A 151 5.21 14.63 -0.65
C PHE A 151 4.23 13.74 -1.40
N ILE A 152 3.94 14.08 -2.65
CA ILE A 152 2.88 13.47 -3.43
C ILE A 152 3.43 13.11 -4.80
N LEU A 153 2.98 11.97 -5.33
CA LEU A 153 3.33 11.55 -6.68
C LEU A 153 3.00 12.65 -7.70
N ASN A 154 3.94 12.93 -8.60
CA ASN A 154 3.84 14.00 -9.59
C ASN A 154 2.57 13.90 -10.45
N GLU A 155 2.15 12.67 -10.75
CA GLU A 155 0.95 12.38 -11.55
C GLU A 155 -0.36 12.76 -10.83
N GLN A 156 -0.37 12.75 -9.50
CA GLN A 156 -1.56 13.00 -8.67
C GLN A 156 -1.61 14.42 -8.09
N ILE A 157 -0.63 15.29 -8.41
CA ILE A 157 -0.56 16.65 -7.87
C ILE A 157 -1.83 17.46 -8.16
N ASP A 158 -2.33 17.40 -9.41
CA ASP A 158 -3.47 18.22 -9.82
C ASP A 158 -4.78 17.73 -9.20
N GLU A 159 -4.91 16.41 -9.01
CA GLU A 159 -6.00 15.79 -8.27
C GLU A 159 -6.01 16.27 -6.81
N VAL A 160 -4.86 16.21 -6.14
CA VAL A 160 -4.75 16.65 -4.74
C VAL A 160 -5.04 18.14 -4.58
N LYS A 161 -4.56 18.98 -5.50
CA LYS A 161 -4.91 20.41 -5.50
C LYS A 161 -6.42 20.62 -5.61
N GLY A 162 -7.12 19.74 -6.34
CA GLY A 162 -8.58 19.73 -6.41
C GLY A 162 -9.21 19.36 -5.07
N LEU A 163 -8.76 18.27 -4.45
CA LEU A 163 -9.27 17.77 -3.17
C LEU A 163 -9.06 18.76 -2.01
N LEU A 164 -7.91 19.42 -1.97
CA LEU A 164 -7.55 20.36 -0.90
C LEU A 164 -8.11 21.78 -1.11
N LYS A 165 -8.75 22.07 -2.25
CA LYS A 165 -9.20 23.42 -2.63
C LYS A 165 -10.24 24.00 -1.67
N ASP A 166 -11.09 23.15 -1.11
CA ASP A 166 -12.20 23.55 -0.24
C ASP A 166 -11.80 23.69 1.24
N PHE A 167 -10.54 23.40 1.56
CA PHE A 167 -10.03 23.43 2.93
C PHE A 167 -9.07 24.61 3.12
N ASP A 168 -9.43 25.51 4.03
CA ASP A 168 -8.61 26.67 4.40
C ASP A 168 -7.49 26.27 5.37
N PHE A 169 -6.54 25.47 4.87
CA PHE A 169 -5.38 25.08 5.65
C PHE A 169 -4.38 26.24 5.72
N LYS A 170 -3.78 26.47 6.89
CA LYS A 170 -2.60 27.35 7.03
C LYS A 170 -1.36 26.66 6.45
N ILE A 171 -1.38 26.44 5.14
CA ILE A 171 -0.34 25.75 4.39
C ILE A 171 0.86 26.68 4.23
N PHE A 172 1.98 26.31 4.84
CA PHE A 172 3.28 26.86 4.47
C PHE A 172 3.71 26.14 3.19
N GLY A 173 3.44 26.74 2.04
CA GLY A 173 3.79 26.20 0.74
C GLY A 173 5.30 26.20 0.52
N ALA A 174 5.88 25.06 0.16
CA ALA A 174 7.20 25.02 -0.47
C ALA A 174 6.98 25.16 -1.98
N SER A 175 7.35 26.32 -2.51
CA SER A 175 7.35 26.56 -3.95
C SER A 175 8.36 25.63 -4.63
N ALA A 176 7.97 25.06 -5.76
CA ALA A 176 8.82 24.28 -6.64
C ALA A 176 10.14 25.03 -6.93
N ARG A 177 11.27 24.33 -6.83
CA ARG A 177 12.53 24.80 -7.40
C ARG A 177 12.29 25.14 -8.86
N ARG A 178 12.46 26.41 -9.22
CA ARG A 178 12.82 26.77 -10.59
C ARG A 178 14.20 26.17 -10.79
N ASP A 179 14.33 25.22 -11.70
CA ASP A 179 15.62 24.92 -12.29
C ASP A 179 16.03 26.17 -13.09
N GLU A 180 16.71 27.08 -12.41
CA GLU A 180 17.64 28.01 -13.05
C GLU A 180 18.87 27.19 -13.44
N THR A 181 18.93 26.80 -14.71
CA THR A 181 20.20 26.57 -15.39
C THR A 181 20.13 27.30 -16.73
N ASP A 182 21.08 28.22 -16.88
CA ASP A 182 21.45 29.00 -18.07
C ASP A 182 21.38 28.24 -19.40
#